data_AF-A0A7S2FCW9-F1
#
_entry.id   AF-A0A7S2FCW9-F1
#
_cell.length_a   1.000
_cell.length_b   1.000
_cell.length_c   1.000
_cell.angle_alpha   90.00
_cell.angle_beta   90.00
_cell.angle_gamma   90.00
#
_symmetry.space_group_name_H-M   'P 1'
#
loop_
_entity.id
_entity.type
_entity.pdbx_description
1 polymer ?
#
loop_
_entity_poly.entity_id
_entity_poly.type
_entity_poly.pdbx_seq_one_letter_code
_entity_poly.pdbx_strand_id
1 'polypeptide(L)'
;DGPPVYITEGQLRLSYRQEADQPSEVAASDCPVADDDLSQQAAAADCRGAKEPFHTFLSGDKLTLPPVSGEEFRARISLLPVGFRFDAGCSIALVMAADDAAHFAPNPTMAATPGATPPSICHGPGEPSLLWLPILPEPERRFKKPQSRPEGDKRL
;
A
#
# COMPACT_ATOMS: atom_id res chain seq x y z
N ASP A 1 -5.24 -21.33 -11.24
CA ASP A 1 -3.87 -21.34 -10.71
C ASP A 1 -2.87 -20.85 -11.75
N GLY A 2 -2.92 -19.56 -12.08
CA GLY A 2 -1.93 -18.92 -12.94
C GLY A 2 -0.71 -18.44 -12.15
N PRO A 3 0.36 -18.00 -12.83
CA PRO A 3 1.47 -17.33 -12.15
C PRO A 3 0.98 -16.09 -11.39
N PRO A 4 1.65 -15.70 -10.29
CA PRO A 4 1.31 -14.47 -9.58
C PRO A 4 1.46 -13.26 -10.51
N VAL A 5 0.56 -12.29 -10.35
CA VAL A 5 0.60 -11.01 -11.07
C VAL A 5 1.13 -9.95 -10.10
N TYR A 6 2.26 -9.34 -10.45
CA TYR A 6 2.84 -8.23 -9.67
C TYR A 6 2.14 -6.93 -10.05
N ILE A 7 1.45 -6.31 -9.09
CA ILE A 7 0.57 -5.16 -9.34
C ILE A 7 1.16 -3.82 -8.86
N THR A 8 2.00 -3.84 -7.83
CA THR A 8 2.68 -2.67 -7.30
C THR A 8 3.90 -3.12 -6.50
N GLU A 9 4.79 -2.18 -6.27
CA GLU A 9 6.01 -2.33 -5.49
C GLU A 9 6.31 -1.05 -4.72
N GLY A 10 7.17 -1.16 -3.73
CA GLY A 10 7.70 -0.04 -2.99
C GLY A 10 9.07 -0.40 -2.47
N GLN A 11 9.88 0.62 -2.24
CA GLN A 11 11.22 0.44 -1.70
C GLN A 11 11.51 1.47 -0.63
N LEU A 12 12.26 1.05 0.37
CA LEU A 12 12.78 1.93 1.40
C LEU A 12 14.17 1.48 1.80
N ARG A 13 15.12 2.41 1.73
CA ARG A 13 16.40 2.23 2.40
C ARG A 13 16.24 2.63 3.85
N LEU A 14 16.44 1.69 4.78
CA LEU A 14 16.17 1.87 6.21
C LEU A 14 16.95 3.01 6.89
N SER A 15 18.07 3.46 6.30
CA SER A 15 18.74 4.68 6.74
C SER A 15 17.91 5.95 6.51
N TYR A 16 16.89 5.90 5.65
CA TYR A 16 15.94 6.98 5.39
C TYR A 16 14.54 6.66 5.94
N ARG A 17 14.43 5.78 6.93
CA ARG A 17 13.15 5.38 7.56
C ARG A 17 12.40 6.53 8.25
N GLN A 18 13.10 7.62 8.57
CA GLN A 18 12.46 8.80 9.14
C GLN A 18 11.60 9.47 8.09
N GLU A 19 10.37 9.76 8.48
CA GLU A 19 9.41 10.46 7.64
C GLU A 19 9.55 11.96 7.84
N ALA A 20 9.37 12.69 6.76
CA ALA A 20 9.29 14.13 6.77
C ALA A 20 7.82 14.57 6.70
N ASP A 21 7.57 15.80 7.09
CA ASP A 21 6.28 16.43 6.81
C ASP A 21 6.11 16.56 5.30
N GLN A 22 5.08 15.89 4.74
CA GLN A 22 4.71 16.12 3.34
C GLN A 22 4.50 17.63 3.10
N PRO A 23 5.03 18.16 1.98
CA PRO A 23 4.62 19.48 1.52
C PRO A 23 3.11 19.48 1.29
N SER A 24 2.43 20.57 1.65
CA SER A 24 0.97 20.71 1.68
C SER A 24 0.25 20.48 0.33
N GLU A 25 0.99 20.26 -0.75
CA GLU A 25 0.48 20.12 -2.11
C GLU A 25 0.31 18.66 -2.56
N VAL A 26 0.76 17.68 -1.77
CA VAL A 26 0.56 16.25 -2.06
C VAL A 26 -0.57 15.72 -1.19
N ALA A 27 -1.82 16.02 -1.60
CA ALA A 27 -2.97 15.33 -1.02
C ALA A 27 -2.91 13.85 -1.43
N ALA A 28 -3.16 12.94 -0.49
CA ALA A 28 -3.36 11.53 -0.82
C ALA A 28 -4.41 11.41 -1.92
N SER A 29 -4.13 10.59 -2.93
CA SER A 29 -5.03 10.35 -4.07
C SER A 29 -6.42 10.02 -3.54
N ASP A 30 -7.36 10.95 -3.75
CA ASP A 30 -8.79 10.93 -3.43
C ASP A 30 -9.25 9.91 -2.39
N CYS A 31 -9.52 10.39 -1.16
CA CYS A 31 -10.33 9.62 -0.21
C CYS A 31 -11.66 9.24 -0.89
N PRO A 32 -12.12 7.98 -0.79
CA PRO A 32 -13.43 7.61 -1.31
C PRO A 32 -14.50 8.48 -0.64
N VAL A 33 -15.22 9.26 -1.45
CA VAL A 33 -16.41 9.98 -1.01
C VAL A 33 -17.50 8.94 -0.80
N ALA A 34 -17.71 8.55 0.45
CA ALA A 34 -18.79 7.64 0.82
C ALA A 34 -20.14 8.39 0.81
N ASP A 35 -21.06 7.99 -0.05
CA ASP A 35 -22.40 8.60 -0.19
C ASP A 35 -23.38 8.24 0.93
N ASP A 36 -23.05 7.30 1.83
CA ASP A 36 -23.93 6.83 2.91
C ASP A 36 -23.31 6.93 4.32
N ASP A 37 -24.12 7.27 5.33
CA ASP A 37 -23.73 7.55 6.73
C ASP A 37 -22.93 6.43 7.42
N LEU A 38 -23.23 5.16 7.11
CA LEU A 38 -22.50 4.00 7.66
C LEU A 38 -21.13 3.82 6.99
N SER A 39 -21.04 4.11 5.69
CA SER A 39 -19.80 4.10 4.92
C SER A 39 -18.92 5.31 5.25
N GLN A 40 -19.51 6.44 5.65
CA GLN A 40 -18.78 7.59 6.17
C GLN A 40 -18.13 7.31 7.52
N GLN A 41 -18.73 6.50 8.41
CA GLN A 41 -18.10 6.16 9.70
C GLN A 41 -16.92 5.19 9.54
N ALA A 42 -17.03 4.20 8.64
CA ALA A 42 -15.92 3.31 8.31
C ALA A 42 -14.79 4.02 7.53
N ALA A 43 -15.13 4.84 6.52
CA ALA A 43 -14.16 5.64 5.78
C ALA A 43 -13.55 6.78 6.63
N ALA A 44 -14.30 7.36 7.57
CA ALA A 44 -13.80 8.43 8.44
C ALA A 44 -12.85 7.93 9.53
N ALA A 45 -12.99 6.68 10.01
CA ALA A 45 -12.09 6.10 10.99
C ALA A 45 -10.76 5.64 10.37
N ASP A 46 -10.79 5.08 9.16
CA ASP A 46 -9.59 4.47 8.53
C ASP A 46 -8.86 5.37 7.52
N CYS A 47 -9.54 6.29 6.81
CA CYS A 47 -8.90 7.12 5.77
C CYS A 47 -8.46 8.50 6.26
N ARG A 48 -8.97 9.02 7.39
CA ARG A 48 -8.63 10.39 7.85
C ARG A 48 -7.27 10.50 8.53
N GLY A 49 -6.61 9.38 8.82
CA GLY A 49 -5.31 9.35 9.52
C GLY A 49 -4.16 8.67 8.75
N ALA A 50 -4.45 7.89 7.71
CA ALA A 50 -3.45 7.20 6.92
C ALA A 50 -2.78 8.17 5.92
N LYS A 51 -1.94 9.06 6.44
CA LYS A 51 -1.04 9.87 5.61
C LYS A 51 -0.02 8.94 4.95
N GLU A 52 0.08 9.02 3.63
CA GLU A 52 1.11 8.32 2.86
C GLU A 52 2.49 8.69 3.43
N PRO A 53 3.36 7.71 3.75
CA PRO A 53 4.66 8.01 4.30
C PRO A 53 5.50 8.76 3.26
N PHE A 54 6.10 9.87 3.69
CA PHE A 54 6.94 10.69 2.81
C PHE A 54 8.37 10.73 3.31
N HIS A 55 9.27 10.38 2.40
CA HIS A 55 10.71 10.38 2.63
C HIS A 55 11.36 11.29 1.60
N THR A 56 12.14 12.25 2.07
CA THR A 56 12.87 13.23 1.26
C THR A 56 14.11 12.66 0.59
N PHE A 57 14.71 11.61 1.18
CA PHE A 57 15.96 10.98 0.75
C PHE A 57 17.16 11.94 0.62
N LEU A 58 17.10 13.13 1.23
CA LEU A 58 18.21 14.07 1.24
C LEU A 58 19.31 13.53 2.16
N SER A 59 20.57 13.86 1.85
CA SER A 59 21.71 13.36 2.63
C SER A 59 21.64 13.71 4.13
N GLY A 60 20.96 14.79 4.50
CA GLY A 60 20.77 15.21 5.90
C GLY A 60 19.78 14.34 6.68
N ASP A 61 18.88 13.63 6.00
CA ASP A 61 17.85 12.78 6.61
C ASP A 61 18.32 11.33 6.80
N LYS A 62 19.59 11.06 6.45
CA LYS A 62 20.20 9.74 6.60
C LYS A 62 20.49 9.48 8.08
N LEU A 63 19.71 8.58 8.67
CA LEU A 63 19.95 8.04 10.00
C LEU A 63 20.98 6.91 9.97
N THR A 64 21.85 6.91 10.98
CA THR A 64 22.68 5.75 11.30
C THR A 64 21.77 4.59 11.69
N LEU A 65 22.02 3.41 11.11
CA LEU A 65 21.38 2.19 11.56
C LEU A 65 22.05 1.73 12.86
N PRO A 66 21.28 1.14 13.80
CA PRO A 66 21.84 0.59 15.01
C PRO A 66 23.07 -0.27 14.74
N PRO A 67 24.17 -0.09 15.50
CA PRO A 67 25.34 -0.93 15.37
C PRO A 67 25.10 -2.35 15.92
N VAL A 68 24.03 -2.55 16.68
CA VAL A 68 23.69 -3.81 17.36
C VAL A 68 22.64 -4.56 16.55
N SER A 69 22.94 -5.81 16.21
CA SER A 69 21.98 -6.74 15.63
C SER A 69 20.84 -7.01 16.61
N GLY A 70 19.59 -6.88 16.15
CA GLY A 70 18.38 -7.19 16.93
C GLY A 70 17.64 -5.98 17.50
N GLU A 71 18.12 -4.75 17.29
CA GLU A 71 17.32 -3.57 17.59
C GLU A 71 16.18 -3.43 16.56
N GLU A 72 14.96 -3.27 17.07
CA GLU A 72 13.75 -3.13 16.26
C GLU A 72 13.47 -1.67 15.94
N PHE A 73 13.02 -1.40 14.72
CA PHE A 73 12.57 -0.08 14.31
C PHE A 73 11.30 -0.20 13.49
N ARG A 74 10.44 0.80 13.62
CA ARG A 74 9.28 0.96 12.74
C ARG A 74 9.70 1.70 11.47
N ALA A 75 9.19 1.23 10.35
CA ALA A 75 9.34 1.89 9.06
C ALA A 75 8.03 1.75 8.30
N ARG A 76 7.62 2.81 7.59
CA ARG A 76 6.50 2.79 6.67
C ARG A 76 7.04 2.86 5.25
N ILE A 77 6.49 2.03 4.36
CA ILE A 77 6.91 1.96 2.96
C ILE A 77 5.69 2.35 2.14
N SER A 78 5.81 3.38 1.30
CA SER A 78 4.77 3.65 0.30
C SER A 78 4.92 2.68 -0.87
N LEU A 79 3.80 2.15 -1.34
CA LEU A 79 3.72 1.38 -2.58
C LEU A 79 3.28 2.32 -3.69
N LEU A 80 3.75 2.10 -4.92
CA LEU A 80 3.33 2.88 -6.07
C LEU A 80 1.81 2.78 -6.24
N PRO A 81 1.11 3.90 -6.54
CA PRO A 81 -0.34 3.90 -6.66
C PRO A 81 -0.78 2.99 -7.81
N VAL A 82 -1.76 2.12 -7.54
CA VAL A 82 -2.34 1.21 -8.52
C VAL A 82 -3.85 1.10 -8.33
N GLY A 83 -4.57 1.01 -9.45
CA GLY A 83 -5.96 0.56 -9.46
C GLY A 83 -6.02 -0.88 -9.96
N PHE A 84 -6.47 -1.81 -9.12
CA PHE A 84 -6.61 -3.21 -9.50
C PHE A 84 -7.91 -3.80 -8.96
N ARG A 85 -8.58 -4.63 -9.77
CA ARG A 85 -9.80 -5.34 -9.35
C ARG A 85 -9.46 -6.80 -9.07
N PHE A 86 -9.73 -7.22 -7.84
CA PHE A 86 -9.62 -8.61 -7.44
C PHE A 86 -10.97 -9.30 -7.63
N ASP A 87 -11.02 -10.31 -8.51
CA ASP A 87 -12.21 -11.14 -8.67
C ASP A 87 -12.38 -12.09 -7.49
N ALA A 88 -13.60 -12.61 -7.32
CA ALA A 88 -13.89 -13.59 -6.28
C ALA A 88 -12.99 -14.82 -6.41
N GLY A 89 -12.36 -15.24 -5.31
CA GLY A 89 -11.42 -16.35 -5.27
C GLY A 89 -9.95 -15.95 -5.49
N CYS A 90 -9.66 -14.68 -5.81
CA CYS A 90 -8.29 -14.18 -5.80
C CYS A 90 -7.72 -14.07 -4.37
N SER A 91 -6.39 -14.12 -4.26
CA SER A 91 -5.65 -13.87 -3.03
C SER A 91 -4.69 -12.70 -3.23
N ILE A 92 -4.50 -11.90 -2.19
CA ILE A 92 -3.51 -10.83 -2.15
C ILE A 92 -2.28 -11.36 -1.42
N ALA A 93 -1.10 -11.19 -2.02
CA ALA A 93 0.17 -11.57 -1.43
C ALA A 93 1.12 -10.37 -1.40
N LEU A 94 1.86 -10.21 -0.30
CA LEU A 94 2.95 -9.26 -0.17
C LEU A 94 4.27 -10.03 -0.16
N VAL A 95 5.18 -9.65 -1.04
CA VAL A 95 6.55 -10.19 -1.08
C VAL A 95 7.49 -9.10 -0.58
N MET A 96 8.36 -9.44 0.37
CA MET A 96 9.37 -8.53 0.90
C MET A 96 10.74 -9.14 0.67
N ALA A 97 11.62 -8.37 0.04
CA ALA A 97 12.99 -8.74 -0.24
C ALA A 97 13.92 -7.65 0.32
N ALA A 98 15.09 -8.07 0.82
CA ALA A 98 16.10 -7.16 1.35
C ALA A 98 16.93 -6.49 0.24
N ASP A 99 16.87 -7.04 -0.97
CA ASP A 99 17.62 -6.56 -2.14
C ASP A 99 16.83 -6.87 -3.42
N ASP A 100 16.98 -5.99 -4.41
CA ASP A 100 16.49 -6.15 -5.77
C ASP A 100 17.52 -5.54 -6.72
N ALA A 101 18.60 -6.30 -6.94
CA ALA A 101 19.71 -5.90 -7.77
C ALA A 101 19.35 -5.75 -9.27
N ALA A 102 18.16 -6.20 -9.69
CA ALA A 102 17.70 -6.03 -11.05
C ALA A 102 17.20 -4.59 -11.31
N HIS A 103 16.64 -3.95 -10.28
CA HIS A 103 16.03 -2.62 -10.40
C HIS A 103 16.76 -1.53 -9.62
N PHE A 104 17.54 -1.88 -8.59
CA PHE A 104 18.16 -0.92 -7.69
C PHE A 104 19.64 -1.19 -7.42
N ALA A 105 20.35 -0.12 -7.06
CA ALA A 105 21.73 -0.23 -6.60
C ALA A 105 21.77 -1.02 -5.27
N PRO A 106 22.70 -1.98 -5.11
CA PRO A 106 22.80 -2.80 -3.90
C PRO A 106 22.90 -1.96 -2.64
N ASN A 107 22.32 -2.46 -1.55
CA ASN A 107 22.50 -1.84 -0.25
C ASN A 107 24.00 -1.90 0.14
N PRO A 108 24.69 -0.75 0.36
CA PRO A 108 26.12 -0.73 0.61
C PRO A 108 26.54 -1.61 1.79
N THR A 109 25.69 -1.72 2.82
CA THR A 109 25.96 -2.55 4.00
C THR A 109 26.00 -4.04 3.69
N MET A 110 25.14 -4.49 2.77
CA MET A 110 25.09 -5.89 2.30
C MET A 110 26.23 -6.21 1.35
N ALA A 111 26.65 -5.23 0.53
CA ALA A 111 27.78 -5.40 -0.39
C ALA A 111 29.15 -5.34 0.31
N ALA A 112 29.29 -4.53 1.36
CA ALA A 112 30.56 -4.31 2.06
C ALA A 112 30.86 -5.35 3.15
N THR A 113 29.85 -6.08 3.63
CA THR A 113 30.00 -7.02 4.75
C THR A 113 29.60 -8.43 4.32
N PRO A 114 30.57 -9.29 3.92
CA PRO A 114 30.29 -10.70 3.65
C PRO A 114 29.65 -11.37 4.87
N GLY A 115 28.47 -11.96 4.70
CA GLY A 115 27.71 -12.59 5.78
C GLY A 115 26.77 -11.67 6.55
N ALA A 116 26.54 -10.43 6.09
CA ALA A 116 25.50 -9.57 6.64
C ALA A 116 24.15 -10.30 6.62
N THR A 117 23.50 -10.36 7.78
CA THR A 117 22.16 -10.95 7.91
C THR A 117 21.14 -9.96 7.34
N PRO A 118 20.23 -10.40 6.46
CA PRO A 118 19.15 -9.53 5.99
C PRO A 118 18.26 -9.12 7.17
N PRO A 119 17.61 -7.95 7.11
CA PRO A 119 16.66 -7.54 8.14
C PRO A 119 15.54 -8.57 8.29
N SER A 120 15.19 -8.88 9.53
CA SER A 120 14.00 -9.65 9.87
C SER A 120 12.80 -8.74 10.08
N ILE A 121 11.61 -9.29 9.86
CA ILE A 121 10.36 -8.56 10.07
C ILE A 121 9.74 -9.07 11.36
N CYS A 122 9.59 -8.17 12.33
CA CYS A 122 8.92 -8.47 13.58
C CYS A 122 7.41 -8.48 13.36
N HIS A 123 6.75 -9.55 13.81
CA HIS A 123 5.31 -9.66 13.80
C HIS A 123 4.83 -10.18 15.15
N GLY A 124 3.95 -9.44 15.81
CA GLY A 124 3.38 -9.85 17.08
C GLY A 124 2.21 -8.95 17.49
N PRO A 125 1.38 -9.39 18.44
CA PRO A 125 0.19 -8.65 18.84
C PRO A 125 0.50 -7.26 19.44
N GLY A 126 1.70 -7.04 19.98
CA GLY A 126 2.14 -5.73 20.50
C GLY A 126 2.72 -4.80 19.42
N GLU A 127 3.23 -5.36 18.32
CA GLU A 127 3.92 -4.64 17.24
C GLU A 127 3.48 -5.25 15.90
N PRO A 128 2.24 -4.96 15.44
CA PRO A 128 1.73 -5.56 14.22
C PRO A 128 2.38 -4.92 12.99
N SER A 129 2.99 -5.75 12.15
CA SER A 129 3.32 -5.38 10.77
C SER A 129 2.05 -5.43 9.92
N LEU A 130 1.69 -4.31 9.28
CA LEU A 130 0.41 -4.14 8.59
C LEU A 130 0.62 -3.70 7.14
N LEU A 131 -0.24 -4.19 6.24
CA LEU A 131 -0.39 -3.69 4.88
C LEU A 131 -1.70 -2.90 4.80
N TRP A 132 -1.61 -1.59 4.56
CA TRP A 132 -2.78 -0.74 4.37
C TRP A 132 -3.17 -0.70 2.89
N LEU A 133 -4.41 -1.09 2.58
CA LEU A 133 -4.94 -1.13 1.21
C LEU A 133 -6.12 -0.18 1.09
N PRO A 134 -6.10 0.80 0.16
CA PRO A 134 -7.25 1.66 -0.09
C PRO A 134 -8.32 0.87 -0.86
N ILE A 135 -9.23 0.21 -0.13
CA ILE A 135 -10.34 -0.53 -0.74
C ILE A 135 -11.41 0.47 -1.17
N LEU A 136 -11.54 0.64 -2.47
CA LEU A 136 -12.64 1.41 -3.04
C LEU A 136 -13.87 0.50 -3.18
N PRO A 137 -15.07 0.95 -2.77
CA PRO A 137 -16.29 0.21 -3.07
C PRO A 137 -16.43 0.10 -4.59
N GLU A 138 -16.99 -1.01 -5.10
CA GLU A 138 -17.35 -1.05 -6.51
C GLU A 138 -18.28 0.14 -6.78
N PRO A 139 -18.01 0.96 -7.80
CA PRO A 139 -18.98 1.98 -8.19
C PRO A 139 -20.27 1.21 -8.46
N GLU A 140 -21.34 1.56 -7.74
CA GLU A 140 -22.61 0.85 -7.84
C GLU A 140 -22.84 0.60 -9.33
N ARG A 141 -22.88 -0.67 -9.72
CA ARG A 141 -23.49 -1.01 -11.00
C ARG A 141 -24.88 -0.46 -10.85
N ARG A 142 -25.13 0.76 -11.36
CA ARG A 142 -26.46 1.27 -11.61
C ARG A 142 -27.06 0.20 -12.48
N PHE A 143 -27.78 -0.72 -11.86
CA PHE A 143 -28.69 -1.61 -12.53
C PHE A 143 -29.65 -0.63 -13.19
N LYS A 144 -29.34 -0.26 -14.44
CA LYS A 144 -30.36 0.25 -15.33
C LYS A 144 -31.41 -0.84 -15.25
N LYS A 145 -32.51 -0.55 -14.52
CA LYS A 145 -33.68 -1.42 -14.52
C LYS A 145 -33.85 -1.86 -15.97
N PRO A 146 -33.93 -3.16 -16.27
CA PRO A 146 -34.27 -3.56 -17.62
C PRO A 146 -35.49 -2.73 -17.98
N GLN A 147 -35.38 -1.87 -18.99
CA GLN A 147 -36.50 -1.09 -19.46
C GLN A 147 -37.56 -2.12 -19.76
N SER A 148 -38.60 -2.17 -18.94
CA SER A 148 -39.75 -3.02 -19.17
C SER A 148 -40.20 -2.70 -20.58
N ARG A 149 -40.04 -3.68 -21.47
CA ARG A 149 -40.55 -3.61 -22.84
C ARG A 149 -42.02 -3.21 -22.71
N PRO A 150 -42.50 -2.14 -23.35
CA PRO A 150 -43.92 -1.84 -23.30
C PRO A 150 -44.67 -3.05 -23.86
N GLU A 151 -45.43 -3.72 -23.00
CA GLU A 151 -46.46 -4.66 -23.42
C GLU A 151 -47.49 -3.86 -24.21
N GLY A 152 -47.44 -3.97 -25.53
CA GLY A 152 -48.36 -3.20 -26.35
C GLY A 152 -48.05 -3.25 -27.83
N ASP A 153 -48.18 -4.43 -28.44
CA ASP A 153 -48.94 -4.48 -29.69
C ASP A 153 -49.53 -5.88 -29.90
N LYS A 154 -50.70 -6.10 -29.31
CA LYS A 154 -51.66 -7.08 -29.84
C LYS A 154 -52.58 -6.30 -30.78
N ARG A 155 -52.21 -6.22 -32.05
CA ARG A 155 -53.15 -5.92 -33.13
C ARG A 155 -53.22 -7.12 -34.05
N LEU A 156 -54.35 -7.81 -33.89
CA LEU A 156 -55.16 -8.60 -34.83
C LEU A 156 -54.44 -9.30 -36.00
#